data_AF-A0A6L3X708-F1
#
_entry.id   AF-A0A6L3X708-F1
#
_cell.length_a   1.000
_cell.length_b   1.000
_cell.length_c   1.000
_cell.angle_alpha   90.00
_cell.angle_beta   90.00
_cell.angle_gamma   90.00
#
_symmetry.space_group_name_H-M   'P 1'
#
loop_
_entity.id
_entity.type
_entity.pdbx_description
1 polymer ?
#
loop_
_entity_poly.entity_id
_entity_poly.type
_entity_poly.pdbx_seq_one_letter_code
_entity_poly.pdbx_strand_id
1 'polypeptide(L)'
;MTRFIRLVAVMLALLLAGCSHTTNRDDARPQAWLQPGTRVTLPPPGITPAIRAQQLLTGSFKGQTQSLLVMLNADENKVTLAGLSSVGIRLFLATYDDTGIHT
;
A
#
# COMPACT_ATOMS: atom_id res chain seq x y z
N MET A 1 -13.52 40.14 -27.15
CA MET A 1 -12.24 39.38 -27.07
C MET A 1 -11.73 39.19 -25.64
N THR A 2 -11.64 40.22 -24.80
CA THR A 2 -11.10 40.12 -23.43
C THR A 2 -11.84 39.17 -22.47
N ARG A 3 -13.17 39.06 -22.57
CA ARG A 3 -13.96 38.13 -21.75
C ARG A 3 -13.70 36.65 -22.06
N PHE A 4 -13.46 36.33 -23.34
CA PHE A 4 -13.18 34.96 -23.78
C PHE A 4 -11.79 34.49 -23.34
N ILE A 5 -10.80 35.38 -23.42
CA ILE A 5 -9.42 35.13 -22.95
C ILE A 5 -9.39 34.87 -21.44
N ARG A 6 -10.19 35.62 -20.65
CA ARG A 6 -10.29 35.37 -19.20
C ARG A 6 -10.89 34.01 -18.88
N LEU A 7 -11.90 33.56 -19.63
CA LEU A 7 -12.55 32.28 -19.39
C LEU A 7 -11.61 31.11 -19.72
N VAL A 8 -10.86 31.21 -20.81
CA VAL A 8 -9.82 30.23 -21.17
C VAL A 8 -8.69 30.22 -20.11
N ALA A 9 -8.26 31.37 -19.61
CA ALA A 9 -7.25 31.44 -18.57
C ALA A 9 -7.70 30.78 -17.25
N VAL A 10 -8.96 30.97 -16.85
CA VAL A 10 -9.52 30.33 -15.65
C VAL A 10 -9.63 28.82 -15.84
N MET A 11 -10.08 28.34 -17.00
CA MET A 11 -10.17 26.91 -17.31
C MET A 11 -8.79 26.24 -17.28
N LEU A 12 -7.79 26.91 -17.85
CA LEU A 12 -6.41 26.41 -17.87
C LEU A 12 -5.83 26.35 -16.45
N ALA A 13 -6.05 27.38 -15.62
CA ALA A 13 -5.64 27.37 -14.22
C ALA A 13 -6.29 26.22 -13.42
N LEU A 14 -7.56 25.91 -13.68
CA LEU A 14 -8.27 24.79 -13.05
C LEU A 14 -7.68 23.43 -13.46
N LEU A 15 -7.35 23.26 -14.74
CA LEU A 15 -6.70 22.05 -15.26
C LEU A 15 -5.30 21.84 -14.67
N LEU A 16 -4.50 22.91 -14.54
CA LEU A 16 -3.18 22.83 -13.91
C LEU A 16 -3.27 22.50 -12.40
N ALA A 17 -4.25 23.05 -11.69
CA ALA A 17 -4.49 22.72 -10.28
C ALA A 17 -4.97 21.27 -10.08
N GLY A 18 -5.68 20.69 -11.06
CA GLY A 18 -6.06 19.28 -11.04
C GLY A 18 -4.87 18.32 -11.14
N CYS A 19 -3.84 18.67 -11.92
CA CYS A 19 -2.63 17.85 -12.07
C CYS A 19 -1.70 17.89 -10.86
N SER A 20 -1.72 18.96 -10.05
CA SER A 20 -0.94 19.06 -8.81
C SER A 20 -1.67 18.53 -7.58
N HIS A 21 -2.96 18.20 -7.72
CA HIS A 21 -3.74 17.55 -6.67
C HIS A 21 -3.33 16.08 -6.56
N THR A 22 -2.10 15.88 -6.10
CA THR A 22 -1.65 14.61 -5.54
C THR A 22 -2.64 14.23 -4.45
N THR A 23 -3.36 13.15 -4.68
CA THR A 23 -4.20 12.51 -3.67
C THR A 23 -3.29 11.81 -2.68
N ASN A 24 -2.39 12.53 -2.02
CA ASN A 24 -1.68 12.03 -0.86
C ASN A 24 -2.68 11.96 0.30
N ARG A 25 -3.52 10.93 0.25
CA ARG A 25 -4.55 10.61 1.24
C ARG A 25 -4.00 9.62 2.27
N ASP A 26 -2.71 9.64 2.56
CA ASP A 26 -2.13 8.80 3.61
C ASP A 26 -2.76 9.11 4.98
N ASP A 27 -3.16 10.38 5.21
CA ASP A 27 -3.80 10.82 6.45
C ASP A 27 -5.32 10.55 6.51
N ALA A 28 -5.96 10.21 5.39
CA ALA A 28 -7.42 9.97 5.34
C ALA A 28 -7.80 8.50 5.52
N ARG A 29 -6.83 7.59 5.63
CA ARG A 29 -7.09 6.21 6.03
C ARG A 29 -7.19 6.17 7.55
N PRO A 30 -8.21 5.52 8.14
CA PRO A 30 -8.25 5.32 9.58
C PRO A 30 -7.01 4.54 10.01
N GLN A 31 -6.11 5.21 10.72
CA GLN A 31 -4.91 4.61 11.30
C GLN A 31 -5.19 4.32 12.78
N ALA A 32 -4.99 3.08 13.22
CA ALA A 32 -5.06 2.71 14.63
C ALA A 32 -3.72 2.11 15.03
N TRP A 33 -3.03 2.75 15.98
CA TRP A 33 -1.87 2.16 16.61
C TRP A 33 -2.33 1.05 17.54
N LEU A 34 -2.01 -0.20 17.21
CA LEU A 34 -2.24 -1.31 18.12
C LEU A 34 -1.20 -1.23 19.24
N GLN A 35 -1.67 -1.10 20.48
CA GLN A 35 -0.79 -1.16 21.64
C GLN A 35 -0.10 -2.53 21.68
N PRO A 36 1.22 -2.61 21.92
CA PRO A 36 1.91 -3.89 21.99
C PRO A 36 1.23 -4.85 22.97
N GLY A 37 1.03 -6.11 22.55
CA GLY A 37 0.32 -7.12 23.34
C GLY A 37 -1.21 -7.13 23.16
N THR A 38 -1.78 -6.24 22.33
CA THR A 38 -3.21 -6.25 22.02
C THR A 38 -3.54 -7.38 21.05
N ARG A 39 -4.47 -8.26 21.44
CA ARG A 39 -5.04 -9.27 20.55
C ARG A 39 -6.22 -8.66 19.79
N VAL A 40 -6.17 -8.74 18.47
CA VAL A 40 -7.25 -8.32 17.57
C VAL A 40 -7.80 -9.52 16.82
N THR A 41 -9.10 -9.52 16.55
CA THR A 41 -9.72 -10.51 15.65
C THR A 41 -9.52 -10.03 14.22
N LEU A 42 -8.85 -10.86 13.42
CA LEU A 42 -8.67 -10.59 12.00
C LEU A 42 -9.90 -11.08 11.21
N PRO A 43 -10.33 -10.35 10.17
CA PRO A 43 -11.37 -10.84 9.27
C PRO A 43 -10.84 -12.05 8.48
N PRO A 44 -11.68 -13.07 8.23
CA PRO A 44 -11.25 -14.24 7.48
C PRO A 44 -10.75 -13.86 6.08
N PRO A 45 -9.83 -14.64 5.51
CA PRO A 45 -9.45 -14.52 4.10
C PRO A 45 -10.69 -14.68 3.20
N GLY A 46 -10.63 -14.05 2.01
CA GLY A 46 -11.80 -13.92 1.15
C GLY A 46 -11.58 -12.98 -0.03
N ILE A 47 -10.33 -12.80 -0.47
CA ILE A 47 -10.00 -11.87 -1.54
C ILE A 47 -10.35 -12.52 -2.87
N THR A 48 -11.35 -11.96 -3.56
CA THR A 48 -11.78 -12.41 -4.90
C THR A 48 -12.00 -11.19 -5.81
N PRO A 49 -11.39 -11.13 -7.01
CA PRO A 49 -10.50 -12.13 -7.60
C PRO A 49 -9.14 -12.19 -6.89
N ALA A 50 -8.43 -13.31 -7.04
CA ALA A 50 -7.10 -13.47 -6.46
C ALA A 50 -6.15 -12.36 -6.94
N ILE A 51 -5.42 -11.77 -6.00
CA ILE A 51 -4.48 -10.67 -6.24
C ILE A 51 -3.07 -11.21 -6.10
N ARG A 52 -2.23 -10.89 -7.09
CA ARG A 52 -0.78 -11.11 -7.04
C ARG A 52 -0.10 -9.79 -7.32
N ALA A 53 0.69 -9.33 -6.37
CA ALA A 53 1.43 -8.09 -6.50
C ALA A 53 2.87 -8.31 -6.09
N GLN A 54 3.78 -7.68 -6.83
CA GLN A 54 5.19 -7.66 -6.50
C GLN A 54 5.62 -6.20 -6.42
N GLN A 55 6.20 -5.81 -5.29
CA GLN A 55 6.59 -4.42 -5.04
C GLN A 55 7.90 -4.37 -4.28
N LEU A 56 8.77 -3.43 -4.67
CA LEU A 56 9.91 -3.06 -3.87
C LEU A 56 9.42 -2.18 -2.71
N LEU A 57 9.43 -2.71 -1.49
CA LEU A 57 9.11 -1.95 -0.30
C LEU A 57 10.37 -1.36 0.29
N THR A 58 10.34 -0.06 0.57
CA THR A 58 11.43 0.65 1.22
C THR A 58 11.00 1.01 2.64
N GLY A 59 11.64 0.38 3.62
CA GLY A 59 11.43 0.65 5.04
C GLY A 59 12.62 1.38 5.64
N SER A 60 12.39 2.15 6.71
CA SER A 60 13.47 2.70 7.54
C SER A 60 13.39 2.11 8.93
N PHE A 61 14.49 1.58 9.43
CA PHE A 61 14.60 1.07 10.79
C PHE A 61 15.91 1.57 11.42
N LYS A 62 15.80 2.21 12.59
CA LYS A 62 16.94 2.81 13.30
C LYS A 62 17.80 3.73 12.42
N GLY A 63 17.17 4.49 11.53
CA GLY A 63 17.85 5.42 10.62
C GLY A 63 18.47 4.79 9.37
N GLN A 64 18.38 3.47 9.20
CA GLN A 64 18.84 2.79 8.00
C GLN A 64 17.66 2.49 7.08
N THR A 65 17.75 2.99 5.84
CA THR A 65 16.76 2.72 4.79
C THR A 65 17.15 1.45 4.05
N GLN A 66 16.24 0.50 4.00
CA GLN A 66 16.43 -0.77 3.31
C GLN A 66 15.26 -1.03 2.37
N SER A 67 15.59 -1.40 1.14
CA SER A 67 14.61 -1.80 0.14
C SER A 67 14.63 -3.31 -0.01
N LEU A 68 13.46 -3.94 0.00
CA LEU A 68 13.30 -5.38 -0.14
C LEU A 68 12.16 -5.68 -1.11
N LEU A 69 12.34 -6.71 -1.93
CA LEU A 69 11.31 -7.11 -2.88
C LEU A 69 10.26 -7.94 -2.14
N VAL A 70 9.02 -7.50 -2.17
CA VAL A 70 7.90 -8.18 -1.54
C VAL A 70 6.94 -8.72 -2.58
N MET A 71 6.56 -9.96 -2.40
CA MET A 71 5.51 -10.61 -3.17
C MET A 71 4.30 -10.84 -2.26
N LEU A 72 3.17 -10.27 -2.65
CA LEU A 72 1.86 -10.49 -2.06
C LEU A 72 1.07 -11.44 -2.96
N ASN A 73 0.56 -12.52 -2.39
CA ASN A 73 -0.46 -13.36 -2.99
C ASN A 73 -1.65 -13.43 -2.05
N ALA A 74 -2.83 -13.03 -2.50
CA ALA A 74 -4.05 -13.06 -1.70
C ALA A 74 -5.17 -13.70 -2.51
N ASP A 75 -5.84 -14.69 -1.91
CA ASP A 75 -6.99 -15.37 -2.49
C ASP A 75 -8.09 -15.57 -1.43
N GLU A 76 -9.06 -16.43 -1.75
CA GLU A 76 -10.18 -16.76 -0.88
C GLU A 76 -9.77 -17.50 0.41
N ASN A 77 -8.63 -18.20 0.39
CA ASN A 77 -8.21 -19.10 1.48
C ASN A 77 -7.07 -18.51 2.32
N LYS A 78 -6.23 -17.65 1.74
CA LYS A 78 -5.04 -17.14 2.42
C LYS A 78 -4.49 -15.85 1.85
N VAL A 79 -3.70 -15.17 2.68
CA VAL A 79 -2.83 -14.05 2.30
C VAL A 79 -1.39 -14.45 2.60
N THR A 80 -0.54 -14.45 1.58
CA THR A 80 0.88 -14.79 1.69
C THR A 80 1.74 -13.58 1.32
N LEU A 81 2.71 -13.28 2.18
CA LEU A 81 3.68 -12.21 2.01
C LEU A 81 5.09 -12.80 2.07
N ALA A 82 5.82 -12.75 0.97
CA ALA A 82 7.20 -13.22 0.90
C ALA A 82 8.14 -12.03 0.67
N GLY A 83 9.11 -11.85 1.56
CA GLY A 83 10.18 -10.87 1.41
C GLY A 83 11.43 -11.51 0.85
N LEU A 84 12.00 -10.92 -0.19
CA LEU A 84 13.22 -11.35 -0.87
C LEU A 84 14.29 -10.26 -0.74
N SER A 85 15.52 -10.70 -0.49
CA SER A 85 16.70 -9.85 -0.62
C SER A 85 16.94 -9.45 -2.08
N SER A 86 17.80 -8.45 -2.29
CA SER A 86 18.22 -8.02 -3.63
C SER A 86 18.90 -9.12 -4.46
N VAL A 87 19.40 -10.17 -3.81
CA VAL A 87 20.03 -11.35 -4.45
C VAL A 87 19.08 -12.56 -4.57
N GLY A 88 17.80 -12.41 -4.19
CA GLY A 88 16.77 -13.45 -4.37
C GLY A 88 16.64 -14.46 -3.22
N ILE A 89 17.37 -14.28 -2.11
CA ILE A 89 17.20 -15.11 -0.90
C ILE A 89 15.91 -14.68 -0.18
N ARG A 90 15.08 -15.65 0.22
CA ARG A 90 13.88 -15.40 1.03
C ARG A 90 14.28 -14.98 2.45
N LEU A 91 13.95 -13.74 2.80
CA LEU A 91 14.23 -13.15 4.11
C LEU A 91 13.14 -13.49 5.13
N PHE A 92 11.89 -13.50 4.70
CA PHE A 92 10.75 -13.93 5.53
C PHE A 92 9.62 -14.46 4.66
N LEU A 93 8.75 -15.23 5.28
CA LEU A 93 7.45 -15.62 4.75
C LEU A 93 6.44 -15.37 5.85
N ALA A 94 5.31 -14.78 5.52
CA ALA A 94 4.17 -14.67 6.42
C ALA A 94 2.93 -15.17 5.69
N THR A 95 2.21 -16.10 6.29
CA THR A 95 0.97 -16.65 5.75
C THR A 95 -0.14 -16.39 6.76
N TYR A 96 -1.21 -15.75 6.33
CA TYR A 96 -2.44 -15.60 7.08
C TYR A 96 -3.51 -16.49 6.45
N ASP A 97 -4.11 -17.38 7.24
CA ASP A 97 -5.23 -18.23 6.87
C ASP A 97 -6.29 -18.24 7.98
N ASP A 98 -7.32 -19.07 7.84
CA ASP A 98 -8.41 -19.23 8.82
C ASP A 98 -7.93 -19.61 10.24
N THR A 99 -6.71 -20.15 10.37
CA THR A 99 -6.14 -20.56 11.65
C THR A 99 -5.24 -19.51 12.29
N GLY A 100 -4.88 -18.46 11.55
CA GLY A 100 -4.09 -17.34 12.06
C GLY A 100 -2.90 -16.96 11.18
N ILE A 101 -1.95 -16.24 11.77
CA ILE A 101 -0.71 -15.80 11.10
C ILE A 101 0.42 -16.78 11.43
N HIS A 102 1.12 -17.24 10.40
CA HIS A 102 2.27 -18.15 10.44
C HIS A 102 3.48 -17.46 9.81
N THR A 103 4.66 -17.55 10.43
CA THR A 103 5.90 -16.91 9.96
C THR A 103 7.09 -17.86 9.98
#